data_AF-A0RRQ2-F1
#
_entry.id   AF-A0RRQ2-F1
#
_cell.length_a   1.000
_cell.length_b   1.000
_cell.length_c   1.000
_cell.angle_alpha   90.00
_cell.angle_beta   90.00
_cell.angle_gamma   90.00
#
_symmetry.space_group_name_H-M   'P 1'
#
loop_
_entity.id
_entity.type
_entity.pdbx_description
1 polymer ?
#
loop_
_entity_poly.entity_id
_entity_poly.type
_entity_poly.pdbx_seq_one_letter_code
_entity_poly.pdbx_strand_id
1 'polypeptide(L)'
;MAIKLAAGFSPNYYMLSINEQKVEFAKTISKLTKNANTQTLQKRAFALNYLKQIYQKSFRDIDVSNLKRLVSIQKEYKISNLFDESEYKLKLDSVPVSLAIAQATIESGWGKSRFAKEANNLFGHWTWGGKGLVPLNRDEDKMHKIKIFNSLDDSVNAYALNLNSHPAYAQFRDMRAIYREKGLIYDGLEAAKTMENYSQMGKTYVKQLEKTIKLYDLTKFDF
;
A
#
# COMPACT_ATOMS: atom_id res chain seq x y z
N MET A 1 -0.31 23.71 -22.58
CA MET A 1 -0.86 22.36 -22.87
C MET A 1 -0.62 21.47 -21.66
N ALA A 2 -1.67 20.92 -21.04
CA ALA A 2 -1.50 19.92 -20.00
C ALA A 2 -1.13 18.60 -20.67
N ILE A 3 0.05 18.06 -20.36
CA ILE A 3 0.41 16.69 -20.72
C ILE A 3 -0.65 15.80 -20.08
N LYS A 4 -1.52 15.18 -20.88
CA LYS A 4 -2.39 14.10 -20.41
C LYS A 4 -1.45 12.97 -20.01
N LEU A 5 -1.14 12.87 -18.71
CA LEU A 5 -0.54 11.66 -18.16
C LEU A 5 -1.47 10.50 -18.53
N ALA A 6 -0.93 9.48 -19.19
CA ALA A 6 -1.69 8.27 -19.49
C ALA A 6 -2.12 7.65 -18.15
N ALA A 7 -3.42 7.62 -17.90
CA ALA A 7 -3.99 6.98 -16.72
C ALA A 7 -4.48 5.57 -17.09
N GLY A 8 -4.47 4.68 -16.09
CA GLY A 8 -4.82 3.29 -16.23
C GLY A 8 -3.66 2.41 -16.69
N PHE A 9 -4.03 1.17 -17.05
CA PHE A 9 -3.12 0.24 -17.69
C PHE A 9 -2.87 0.65 -19.14
N SER A 10 -1.89 0.03 -19.80
CA SER A 10 -1.64 0.28 -21.22
C SER A 10 -2.90 0.00 -22.07
N PRO A 11 -3.11 0.67 -23.21
CA PRO A 11 -4.24 0.37 -24.09
C PRO A 11 -4.33 -1.12 -24.47
N ASN A 12 -3.18 -1.78 -24.66
CA ASN A 12 -3.11 -3.21 -24.97
C ASN A 12 -3.71 -4.09 -23.88
N TYR A 13 -3.56 -3.73 -22.60
CA TYR A 13 -4.18 -4.46 -21.49
C TYR A 13 -5.70 -4.56 -21.66
N TYR A 14 -6.35 -3.48 -22.10
CA TYR A 14 -7.80 -3.44 -22.25
C TYR A 14 -8.31 -4.21 -23.47
N MET A 15 -7.43 -4.61 -24.39
CA MET A 15 -7.76 -5.43 -25.56
C MET A 15 -7.61 -6.94 -25.30
N LEU A 16 -6.97 -7.33 -24.19
CA LEU A 16 -6.80 -8.73 -23.80
C LEU A 16 -8.15 -9.40 -23.46
N SER A 17 -8.21 -10.74 -23.60
CA SER A 17 -9.34 -11.52 -23.09
C SER A 17 -9.45 -11.38 -21.57
N ILE A 18 -10.62 -11.70 -21.00
CA ILE A 18 -10.85 -11.60 -19.55
C ILE A 18 -9.83 -12.44 -18.76
N ASN A 19 -9.47 -13.62 -19.26
CA ASN A 19 -8.52 -14.49 -18.57
C ASN A 19 -7.09 -13.91 -18.62
N GLU A 20 -6.67 -13.41 -19.77
CA GLU A 20 -5.37 -12.75 -19.93
C GLU A 20 -5.28 -11.46 -19.10
N GLN A 21 -6.35 -10.67 -19.03
CA GLN A 21 -6.43 -9.48 -18.17
C GLN A 21 -6.21 -9.83 -16.70
N LYS A 22 -6.80 -10.93 -16.20
CA LYS A 22 -6.62 -11.34 -14.81
C LYS A 22 -5.16 -11.70 -14.51
N VAL A 23 -4.51 -12.43 -15.43
CA VAL A 23 -3.10 -12.81 -15.31
C VAL A 23 -2.21 -11.58 -15.35
N GLU A 24 -2.39 -10.70 -16.34
CA GLU A 24 -1.56 -9.52 -16.52
C GLU A 24 -1.75 -8.49 -15.40
N PHE A 25 -2.99 -8.38 -14.89
CA PHE A 25 -3.30 -7.58 -13.72
C PHE A 25 -2.53 -8.06 -12.50
N ALA A 26 -2.65 -9.36 -12.17
CA ALA A 26 -1.96 -9.94 -11.02
C ALA A 26 -0.43 -9.77 -11.12
N LYS A 27 0.15 -9.98 -12.31
CA LYS A 27 1.59 -9.74 -12.56
C LYS A 27 1.98 -8.28 -12.34
N THR A 28 1.19 -7.35 -12.86
CA THR A 28 1.47 -5.91 -12.72
C THR A 28 1.39 -5.49 -11.25
N ILE A 29 0.29 -5.82 -10.55
CA ILE A 29 0.15 -5.47 -9.13
C ILE A 29 1.22 -6.16 -8.29
N SER A 30 1.58 -7.41 -8.61
CA SER A 30 2.68 -8.11 -7.95
C SER A 30 4.00 -7.33 -8.06
N LYS A 31 4.38 -6.94 -9.28
CA LYS A 31 5.60 -6.16 -9.53
C LYS A 31 5.60 -4.83 -8.78
N LEU A 32 4.52 -4.06 -8.88
CA LEU A 32 4.42 -2.75 -8.22
C LEU A 32 4.46 -2.88 -6.69
N THR A 33 3.80 -3.90 -6.13
CA THR A 33 3.82 -4.14 -4.67
C THR A 33 5.21 -4.56 -4.21
N LYS A 34 5.92 -5.41 -4.96
CA LYS A 34 7.31 -5.79 -4.67
C LYS A 34 8.26 -4.59 -4.71
N ASN A 35 8.04 -3.64 -5.62
CA ASN A 35 8.79 -2.38 -5.66
C ASN A 35 8.51 -1.52 -4.42
N ALA A 36 7.24 -1.32 -4.06
CA ALA A 36 6.83 -0.57 -2.87
C ALA A 36 7.41 -1.18 -1.58
N ASN A 37 7.37 -2.51 -1.48
CA ASN A 37 7.97 -3.26 -0.38
C ASN A 37 9.49 -3.07 -0.32
N THR A 38 10.18 -3.16 -1.46
CA THR A 38 11.63 -2.92 -1.54
C THR A 38 11.99 -1.53 -1.03
N GLN A 39 11.27 -0.49 -1.48
CA GLN A 39 11.49 0.88 -1.01
C GLN A 39 11.23 1.02 0.50
N THR A 40 10.17 0.39 1.01
CA THR A 40 9.84 0.39 2.44
C THR A 40 10.94 -0.27 3.27
N LEU A 41 11.44 -1.44 2.84
CA LEU A 41 12.50 -2.17 3.52
C LEU A 41 13.85 -1.45 3.44
N GLN A 42 14.14 -0.73 2.35
CA GLN A 42 15.31 0.14 2.26
C GLN A 42 15.24 1.29 3.27
N LYS A 43 14.06 1.92 3.43
CA LYS A 43 13.81 2.93 4.48
C LYS A 43 13.98 2.34 5.88
N ARG A 44 13.46 1.11 6.10
CA ARG A 44 13.64 0.35 7.35
C ARG A 44 15.12 0.15 7.67
N ALA A 45 15.87 -0.43 6.75
CA ALA A 45 17.28 -0.71 6.94
C ALA A 45 18.09 0.56 7.23
N PHE A 46 17.83 1.63 6.47
CA PHE A 46 18.41 2.94 6.73
C PHE A 46 18.11 3.44 8.16
N ALA A 47 16.84 3.48 8.54
CA ALA A 47 16.42 4.04 9.83
C ALA A 47 17.02 3.25 11.00
N LEU A 48 16.93 1.92 10.99
CA LEU A 48 17.46 1.08 12.06
C LEU A 48 18.99 1.18 12.18
N ASN A 49 19.71 1.18 11.05
CA ASN A 49 21.15 1.33 11.06
C ASN A 49 21.57 2.71 11.59
N TYR A 50 20.86 3.77 11.19
CA TYR A 50 21.17 5.12 11.63
C TYR A 50 20.85 5.35 13.10
N LEU A 51 19.72 4.84 13.61
CA LEU A 51 19.40 4.86 15.04
C LEU A 51 20.47 4.16 15.87
N LYS A 52 20.91 2.96 15.44
CA LYS A 52 22.01 2.24 16.09
C LYS A 52 23.31 3.07 16.14
N GLN A 53 23.64 3.78 15.07
CA GLN A 53 24.82 4.65 15.03
C GLN A 53 24.71 5.83 15.99
N ILE A 54 23.53 6.44 16.13
CA ILE A 54 23.29 7.55 17.06
C ILE A 54 23.54 7.09 18.50
N TYR A 55 23.08 5.89 18.89
CA TYR A 55 23.31 5.36 20.23
C TYR A 55 24.78 5.05 20.53
N GLN A 56 25.63 4.88 19.51
CA GLN A 56 27.04 4.51 19.65
C GLN A 56 28.00 5.71 19.55
N LYS A 57 27.56 6.85 19.00
CA LYS A 57 28.41 8.02 18.73
C LYS A 57 28.14 9.17 19.70
N SER A 58 29.13 10.05 19.85
CA SER A 58 28.90 11.35 20.49
C SER A 58 27.96 12.19 19.62
N PHE A 59 27.09 12.98 20.27
CA PHE A 59 26.10 13.83 19.59
C PHE A 59 26.74 14.83 18.59
N ARG A 60 28.03 15.14 18.76
CA ARG A 60 28.80 16.02 17.86
C ARG A 60 29.14 15.40 16.50
N ASP A 61 29.05 14.08 16.37
CA ASP A 61 29.42 13.33 15.15
C ASP A 61 28.20 12.86 14.34
N ILE A 62 27.02 13.44 14.62
CA ILE A 62 25.76 13.10 13.96
C ILE A 62 25.74 13.69 12.54
N ASP A 63 25.56 12.82 11.56
CA ASP A 63 25.34 13.22 10.17
C ASP A 63 23.97 13.91 10.01
N VAL A 64 23.99 15.22 9.80
CA VAL A 64 22.80 16.07 9.65
C VAL A 64 21.96 15.69 8.42
N SER A 65 22.57 15.20 7.34
CA SER A 65 21.84 14.76 6.14
C SER A 65 21.02 13.51 6.46
N ASN A 66 21.62 12.54 7.15
CA ASN A 66 20.92 11.34 7.59
C ASN A 66 19.83 11.66 8.62
N LEU A 67 20.03 12.64 9.51
CA LEU A 67 18.99 13.10 10.42
C LEU A 67 17.78 13.66 9.67
N LYS A 68 18.01 14.49 8.64
CA LYS A 68 16.92 15.02 7.79
C LYS A 68 16.16 13.88 7.10
N ARG A 69 16.87 12.86 6.61
CA ARG A 69 16.25 11.68 6.00
C ARG A 69 15.45 10.84 7.01
N LEU A 70 15.94 10.70 8.24
CA LEU A 70 15.18 10.03 9.31
C LEU A 70 13.90 10.81 9.63
N VAL A 71 13.99 12.14 9.77
CA VAL A 71 12.84 13.03 9.99
C VAL A 71 11.83 12.95 8.83
N SER A 72 12.27 12.83 7.57
CA SER A 72 11.34 12.66 6.45
C SER A 72 10.60 11.33 6.52
N ILE A 73 11.28 10.23 6.87
CA ILE A 73 10.66 8.92 7.08
C ILE A 73 9.67 8.96 8.24
N GLN A 74 10.06 9.60 9.36
CA GLN A 74 9.21 9.77 10.53
C GLN A 74 7.90 10.48 10.17
N LYS A 75 7.97 11.58 9.41
CA LYS A 75 6.79 12.31 8.94
C LYS A 75 5.93 11.48 7.98
N GLU A 76 6.56 10.81 7.02
CA GLU A 76 5.86 9.99 6.02
C GLU A 76 5.06 8.85 6.68
N TYR A 77 5.67 8.12 7.60
CA TYR A 77 5.06 6.98 8.30
C TYR A 77 4.34 7.34 9.60
N LYS A 78 4.27 8.64 9.92
CA LYS A 78 3.63 9.17 11.13
C LYS A 78 4.17 8.52 12.41
N ILE A 79 5.49 8.34 12.48
CA ILE A 79 6.16 7.79 13.67
C ILE A 79 6.14 8.85 14.78
N SER A 80 5.70 8.48 15.98
CA SER A 80 5.43 9.46 17.05
C SER A 80 6.74 9.97 17.65
N ASN A 81 7.65 9.04 17.96
CA ASN A 81 8.97 9.35 18.51
C ASN A 81 10.07 9.06 17.49
N LEU A 82 10.84 10.09 17.12
CA LEU A 82 11.91 10.02 16.12
C LEU A 82 12.93 8.92 16.41
N PHE A 83 13.20 8.62 17.69
CA PHE A 83 14.23 7.67 18.12
C PHE A 83 13.69 6.31 18.59
N ASP A 84 12.37 6.08 18.50
CA ASP A 84 11.75 4.81 18.89
C ASP A 84 11.89 3.77 17.78
N GLU A 85 12.92 2.93 17.88
CA GLU A 85 13.21 1.84 16.95
C GLU A 85 12.02 0.89 16.74
N SER A 86 11.18 0.67 17.76
CA SER A 86 10.06 -0.26 17.69
C SER A 86 8.98 0.22 16.74
N GLU A 87 8.68 1.53 16.70
CA GLU A 87 7.74 2.11 15.74
C GLU A 87 8.24 1.97 14.30
N TYR A 88 9.54 2.17 14.05
CA TYR A 88 10.12 1.92 12.71
C TYR A 88 9.98 0.44 12.32
N LYS A 89 10.22 -0.49 13.25
CA LYS A 89 10.05 -1.93 12.99
C LYS A 89 8.60 -2.31 12.70
N LEU A 90 7.64 -1.66 13.36
CA LEU A 90 6.23 -1.97 13.19
C LEU A 90 5.67 -1.38 11.87
N LYS A 91 6.05 -0.15 11.55
CA LYS A 91 5.51 0.62 10.41
C LYS A 91 6.26 0.41 9.10
N LEU A 92 7.58 0.23 9.11
CA LEU A 92 8.37 0.04 7.89
C LEU A 92 8.55 -1.44 7.56
N ASP A 93 7.52 -2.06 7.02
CA ASP A 93 7.60 -3.46 6.61
C ASP A 93 6.74 -3.74 5.37
N SER A 94 6.99 -4.89 4.75
CA SER A 94 6.35 -5.35 3.53
C SER A 94 4.86 -5.61 3.73
N VAL A 95 4.08 -5.29 2.70
CA VAL A 95 2.68 -5.71 2.58
C VAL A 95 2.64 -7.02 1.78
N PRO A 96 1.83 -8.02 2.17
CA PRO A 96 1.70 -9.26 1.41
C PRO A 96 1.21 -8.98 -0.01
N VAL A 97 1.87 -9.58 -0.99
CA VAL A 97 1.60 -9.33 -2.41
C VAL A 97 0.24 -9.88 -2.79
N SER A 98 -0.11 -11.06 -2.26
CA SER A 98 -1.43 -11.66 -2.49
C SER A 98 -2.57 -10.80 -1.96
N LEU A 99 -2.41 -10.15 -0.80
CA LEU A 99 -3.37 -9.19 -0.26
C LEU A 99 -3.54 -7.99 -1.20
N ALA A 100 -2.43 -7.39 -1.65
CA ALA A 100 -2.46 -6.25 -2.54
C ALA A 100 -3.17 -6.57 -3.86
N ILE A 101 -2.92 -7.76 -4.44
CA ILE A 101 -3.62 -8.22 -5.65
C ILE A 101 -5.12 -8.38 -5.38
N ALA A 102 -5.50 -9.01 -4.26
CA ALA A 102 -6.90 -9.25 -3.92
C ALA A 102 -7.68 -7.94 -3.68
N GLN A 103 -7.11 -7.01 -2.91
CA GLN A 103 -7.72 -5.70 -2.69
C GLN A 103 -7.81 -4.91 -3.99
N ALA A 104 -6.71 -4.78 -4.76
CA ALA A 104 -6.76 -4.10 -6.05
C ALA A 104 -7.80 -4.72 -7.00
N THR A 105 -7.96 -6.05 -6.97
CA THR A 105 -8.98 -6.76 -7.75
C THR A 105 -10.39 -6.31 -7.38
N ILE A 106 -10.71 -6.30 -6.08
CA ILE A 106 -12.04 -5.94 -5.56
C ILE A 106 -12.31 -4.45 -5.79
N GLU A 107 -11.36 -3.57 -5.44
CA GLU A 107 -11.53 -2.12 -5.48
C GLU A 107 -11.58 -1.55 -6.90
N SER A 108 -10.81 -2.13 -7.84
CA SER A 108 -10.71 -1.62 -9.21
C SER A 108 -11.43 -2.46 -10.26
N GLY A 109 -12.00 -3.61 -9.86
CA GLY A 109 -12.60 -4.55 -10.80
C GLY A 109 -11.61 -5.04 -11.86
N TRP A 110 -10.41 -5.45 -11.42
CA TRP A 110 -9.27 -5.79 -12.30
C TRP A 110 -8.79 -4.60 -13.14
N GLY A 111 -8.68 -3.40 -12.55
CA GLY A 111 -8.16 -2.21 -13.24
C GLY A 111 -9.11 -1.62 -14.29
N LYS A 112 -10.35 -2.10 -14.34
CA LYS A 112 -11.36 -1.68 -15.32
C LYS A 112 -12.26 -0.55 -14.82
N SER A 113 -12.27 -0.28 -13.52
CA SER A 113 -13.04 0.81 -12.94
C SER A 113 -12.65 2.15 -13.56
N ARG A 114 -13.60 3.08 -13.60
CA ARG A 114 -13.36 4.45 -14.06
C ARG A 114 -12.19 5.10 -13.29
N PHE A 115 -12.11 4.85 -11.98
CA PHE A 115 -11.07 5.42 -11.13
C PHE A 115 -9.68 4.86 -11.45
N ALA A 116 -9.58 3.58 -11.79
CA ALA A 116 -8.32 3.03 -12.28
C ALA A 116 -7.94 3.64 -13.63
N LYS A 117 -8.89 3.71 -14.58
CA LYS A 117 -8.66 4.19 -15.95
C LYS A 117 -8.35 5.69 -16.06
N GLU A 118 -9.02 6.53 -15.27
CA GLU A 118 -8.92 7.99 -15.39
C GLU A 118 -8.02 8.61 -14.32
N ALA A 119 -7.79 7.93 -13.20
CA ALA A 119 -7.12 8.49 -12.04
C ALA A 119 -5.96 7.64 -11.51
N ASN A 120 -5.60 6.54 -12.19
CA ASN A 120 -4.62 5.56 -11.71
C ASN A 120 -4.93 5.01 -10.31
N ASN A 121 -6.18 5.14 -9.83
CA ASN A 121 -6.52 4.87 -8.44
C ASN A 121 -7.06 3.44 -8.30
N LEU A 122 -6.18 2.52 -7.93
CA LEU A 122 -6.46 1.09 -7.84
C LEU A 122 -7.18 0.68 -6.55
N PHE A 123 -7.09 1.51 -5.49
CA PHE A 123 -7.50 1.16 -4.13
C PHE A 123 -8.58 2.09 -3.56
N GLY A 124 -9.17 2.94 -4.40
CA GLY A 124 -10.28 3.81 -4.00
C GLY A 124 -9.89 4.97 -3.08
N HIS A 125 -8.63 5.41 -3.07
CA HIS A 125 -8.17 6.47 -2.17
C HIS A 125 -8.91 7.80 -2.38
N TRP A 126 -9.40 8.37 -1.29
CA TRP A 126 -10.03 9.69 -1.29
C TRP A 126 -9.01 10.81 -1.07
N THR A 127 -9.39 12.02 -1.49
CA THR A 127 -8.73 13.28 -1.14
C THR A 127 -9.78 14.33 -0.81
N TRP A 128 -9.51 15.11 0.23
CA TRP A 128 -10.33 16.26 0.63
C TRP A 128 -9.81 17.59 0.06
N GLY A 129 -8.61 17.58 -0.54
CA GLY A 129 -7.97 18.76 -1.14
C GLY A 129 -7.45 18.52 -2.57
N GLY A 130 -7.19 19.61 -3.29
CA GLY A 130 -6.56 19.60 -4.62
C GLY A 130 -7.45 19.16 -5.79
N LYS A 131 -6.81 18.83 -6.92
CA LYS A 131 -7.46 18.22 -8.09
C LYS A 131 -7.77 16.75 -7.77
N GLY A 132 -9.01 16.35 -7.99
CA GLY A 132 -9.48 14.98 -7.80
C GLY A 132 -10.66 14.71 -8.70
N LEU A 133 -10.92 13.44 -9.01
CA LEU A 133 -12.04 13.02 -9.85
C LEU A 133 -13.31 13.00 -8.98
N VAL A 134 -14.35 13.71 -9.41
CA VAL A 134 -15.64 13.72 -8.70
C VAL A 134 -16.39 12.43 -9.04
N PRO A 135 -16.86 11.66 -8.03
CA PRO A 135 -17.73 10.50 -8.27
C PRO A 135 -18.98 10.90 -9.04
N LEU A 136 -19.45 10.07 -9.98
CA LEU A 136 -20.62 10.39 -10.81
C LEU A 136 -21.91 10.47 -9.97
N ASN A 137 -22.04 9.59 -8.97
CA ASN A 137 -23.20 9.49 -8.08
C ASN A 137 -22.80 9.89 -6.66
N ARG A 138 -22.28 11.10 -6.50
CA ARG A 138 -21.90 11.61 -5.18
C ARG A 138 -23.15 12.07 -4.44
N ASP A 139 -23.43 11.47 -3.29
CA ASP A 139 -24.44 11.99 -2.36
C ASP A 139 -24.11 13.45 -2.03
N GLU A 140 -25.13 14.31 -1.93
CA GLU A 140 -24.95 15.77 -1.81
C GLU A 140 -24.10 16.18 -0.59
N ASP A 141 -24.07 15.34 0.45
CA ASP A 141 -23.36 15.54 1.71
C ASP A 141 -21.87 15.14 1.66
N LYS A 142 -21.41 14.42 0.62
CA LYS A 142 -20.03 13.94 0.51
C LYS A 142 -19.15 14.95 -0.21
N MET A 143 -18.21 15.57 0.52
CA MET A 143 -17.26 16.53 -0.08
C MET A 143 -15.96 15.91 -0.62
N HIS A 144 -15.71 14.62 -0.38
CA HIS A 144 -14.48 13.97 -0.82
C HIS A 144 -14.44 13.76 -2.35
N LYS A 145 -13.23 13.78 -2.91
CA LYS A 145 -12.94 13.44 -4.31
C LYS A 145 -12.11 12.16 -4.37
N ILE A 146 -12.10 11.50 -5.51
CA ILE A 146 -11.16 10.42 -5.78
C ILE A 146 -9.79 11.01 -6.08
N LYS A 147 -8.77 10.54 -5.37
CA LYS A 147 -7.38 10.97 -5.59
C LYS A 147 -6.93 10.55 -6.98
N ILE A 148 -6.28 11.47 -7.70
CA ILE A 148 -5.61 11.19 -8.98
C ILE A 148 -4.13 10.94 -8.69
N PHE A 149 -3.61 9.83 -9.18
CA PHE A 149 -2.20 9.46 -9.09
C PHE A 149 -1.52 9.68 -10.45
N ASN A 150 -0.23 10.04 -10.45
CA ASN A 150 0.50 10.23 -11.71
C ASN A 150 0.77 8.89 -12.41
N SER A 151 0.85 7.80 -11.63
CA SER A 151 1.05 6.44 -12.12
C SER A 151 0.35 5.39 -11.25
N LEU A 152 0.24 4.15 -11.74
CA LEU A 152 -0.20 3.01 -10.93
C LEU A 152 0.78 2.71 -9.77
N ASP A 153 2.08 2.98 -9.96
CA ASP A 153 3.11 2.82 -8.93
C ASP A 153 2.82 3.76 -7.75
N ASP A 154 2.50 5.04 -8.00
CA ASP A 154 2.12 6.00 -6.96
C ASP A 154 0.88 5.54 -6.17
N SER A 155 -0.09 4.91 -6.85
CA SER A 155 -1.28 4.36 -6.19
C SER A 155 -0.93 3.19 -5.27
N VAL A 156 -0.05 2.29 -5.71
CA VAL A 156 0.40 1.14 -4.90
C VAL A 156 1.27 1.60 -3.73
N ASN A 157 2.17 2.57 -3.93
CA ASN A 157 2.97 3.16 -2.87
C ASN A 157 2.10 3.82 -1.80
N ALA A 158 1.07 4.58 -2.22
CA ALA A 158 0.12 5.18 -1.28
C ALA A 158 -0.67 4.13 -0.50
N TYR A 159 -1.06 3.03 -1.14
CA TYR A 159 -1.76 1.92 -0.50
C TYR A 159 -0.87 1.23 0.55
N ALA A 160 0.37 0.91 0.18
CA ALA A 160 1.32 0.30 1.10
C ALA A 160 1.60 1.22 2.31
N LEU A 161 1.79 2.52 2.06
CA LEU A 161 1.97 3.51 3.12
C LEU A 161 0.73 3.61 4.02
N ASN A 162 -0.47 3.52 3.47
CA ASN A 162 -1.71 3.57 4.24
C ASN A 162 -1.78 2.42 5.26
N LEU A 163 -1.56 1.18 4.82
CA LEU A 163 -1.51 0.02 5.73
C LEU A 163 -0.38 0.13 6.76
N ASN A 164 0.76 0.70 6.35
CA ASN A 164 1.93 0.87 7.18
C ASN A 164 1.84 2.02 8.21
N SER A 165 0.95 2.99 8.04
CA SER A 165 0.95 4.20 8.89
C SER A 165 -0.38 4.56 9.52
N HIS A 166 -1.51 4.16 8.90
CA HIS A 166 -2.82 4.60 9.37
C HIS A 166 -3.24 3.84 10.65
N PRO A 167 -3.80 4.52 11.68
CA PRO A 167 -4.21 3.89 12.93
C PRO A 167 -5.19 2.72 12.77
N ALA A 168 -6.12 2.81 11.81
CA ALA A 168 -7.11 1.77 11.53
C ALA A 168 -6.51 0.38 11.20
N TYR A 169 -5.24 0.34 10.78
CA TYR A 169 -4.51 -0.88 10.42
C TYR A 169 -3.43 -1.26 11.45
N ALA A 170 -3.56 -0.83 12.71
CA ALA A 170 -2.65 -1.24 13.77
C ALA A 170 -2.56 -2.76 13.91
N GLN A 171 -3.71 -3.44 13.99
CA GLN A 171 -3.78 -4.90 14.11
C GLN A 171 -3.07 -5.63 12.95
N PHE A 172 -3.15 -5.13 11.72
CA PHE A 172 -2.40 -5.66 10.58
C PHE A 172 -0.89 -5.61 10.83
N ARG A 173 -0.38 -4.48 11.33
CA ARG A 173 1.04 -4.32 11.61
C ARG A 173 1.49 -5.19 12.78
N ASP A 174 0.68 -5.29 13.83
CA ASP A 174 0.99 -6.10 15.02
C ASP A 174 1.08 -7.58 14.65
N MET A 175 0.10 -8.09 13.91
CA MET A 175 0.11 -9.49 13.44
C MET A 175 1.29 -9.75 12.50
N ARG A 176 1.58 -8.84 11.57
CA ARG A 176 2.75 -8.93 10.70
C ARG A 176 4.06 -9.00 11.49
N ALA A 177 4.19 -8.18 12.54
CA ALA A 177 5.38 -8.18 13.40
C ALA A 177 5.55 -9.53 14.11
N ILE A 178 4.47 -10.09 14.68
CA ILE A 178 4.48 -11.42 15.32
C ILE A 178 4.95 -12.51 14.35
N TYR A 179 4.44 -12.50 13.11
CA TYR A 179 4.86 -13.47 12.10
C TYR A 179 6.34 -13.32 11.75
N ARG A 180 6.80 -12.07 11.57
CA ARG A 180 8.20 -11.77 11.28
C ARG A 180 9.14 -12.22 12.40
N GLU A 181 8.79 -11.98 13.66
CA GLU A 181 9.57 -12.43 14.82
C GLU A 181 9.68 -13.95 14.90
N LYS A 182 8.63 -14.67 14.48
CA LYS A 182 8.61 -16.14 14.42
C LYS A 182 9.25 -16.72 13.15
N GLY A 183 9.71 -15.88 12.23
CA GLY A 183 10.21 -16.33 10.93
C GLY A 183 9.14 -16.98 10.04
N LEU A 184 7.87 -16.67 10.28
CA LEU A 184 6.71 -17.18 9.52
C LEU A 184 6.33 -16.21 8.41
N ILE A 185 5.70 -16.75 7.36
CA ILE A 185 5.19 -15.95 6.25
C ILE A 185 3.82 -15.39 6.63
N TYR A 186 3.72 -14.05 6.68
CA TYR A 186 2.46 -13.36 6.82
C TYR A 186 1.84 -13.18 5.43
N ASP A 187 1.16 -14.21 4.94
CA ASP A 187 0.55 -14.20 3.61
C ASP A 187 -0.74 -13.37 3.59
N GLY A 188 -1.37 -13.27 2.41
CA GLY A 188 -2.61 -12.52 2.26
C GLY A 188 -3.82 -13.13 2.96
N LEU A 189 -3.86 -14.44 3.23
CA LEU A 189 -4.96 -15.05 3.98
C LEU A 189 -4.89 -14.64 5.45
N GLU A 190 -3.70 -14.67 6.04
CA GLU A 190 -3.51 -14.21 7.41
C GLU A 190 -3.70 -12.69 7.52
N ALA A 191 -3.26 -11.94 6.52
CA ALA A 191 -3.45 -10.50 6.49
C ALA A 191 -4.92 -10.08 6.31
N ALA A 192 -5.69 -10.78 5.45
CA ALA A 192 -7.10 -10.48 5.20
C ALA A 192 -7.94 -10.48 6.49
N LYS A 193 -7.62 -11.35 7.46
CA LYS A 193 -8.29 -11.42 8.76
C LYS A 193 -8.25 -10.12 9.57
N THR A 194 -7.29 -9.24 9.26
CA THR A 194 -7.11 -7.94 9.95
C THR A 194 -7.72 -6.75 9.19
N MET A 195 -8.37 -6.98 8.04
CA MET A 195 -8.85 -5.94 7.14
C MET A 195 -10.31 -5.51 7.37
N GLU A 196 -10.88 -5.79 8.54
CA GLU A 196 -12.27 -5.42 8.87
C GLU A 196 -12.51 -3.90 8.72
N ASN A 197 -11.55 -3.08 9.15
CA ASN A 197 -11.65 -1.62 9.09
C ASN A 197 -11.33 -1.01 7.71
N TYR A 198 -10.96 -1.83 6.73
CA TYR A 198 -10.61 -1.33 5.39
C TYR A 198 -11.86 -0.91 4.59
N SER A 199 -13.00 -1.57 4.84
CA SER A 199 -14.25 -1.34 4.12
C SER A 199 -15.41 -1.22 5.09
N GLN A 200 -16.41 -0.40 4.74
CA GLN A 200 -17.67 -0.31 5.49
C GLN A 200 -18.42 -1.65 5.56
N MET A 201 -18.10 -2.59 4.67
CA MET A 201 -18.65 -3.95 4.68
C MET A 201 -18.08 -4.84 5.80
N GLY A 202 -17.02 -4.40 6.51
CA GLY A 202 -16.47 -5.10 7.67
C GLY A 202 -16.11 -6.55 7.38
N LYS A 203 -16.62 -7.48 8.19
CA LYS A 203 -16.36 -8.93 8.05
C LYS A 203 -16.78 -9.51 6.70
N THR A 204 -17.78 -8.92 6.03
CA THR A 204 -18.18 -9.36 4.69
C THR A 204 -17.07 -9.11 3.68
N TYR A 205 -16.35 -7.99 3.81
CA TYR A 205 -15.18 -7.68 3.00
C TYR A 205 -14.03 -8.67 3.24
N VAL A 206 -13.77 -9.02 4.51
CA VAL A 206 -12.76 -10.03 4.87
C VAL A 206 -13.04 -11.37 4.17
N LYS A 207 -14.29 -11.86 4.21
CA LYS A 207 -14.69 -13.09 3.51
C LYS A 207 -14.50 -12.98 1.99
N GLN A 208 -14.77 -11.81 1.41
CA GLN A 208 -14.57 -11.58 -0.01
C GLN A 208 -13.08 -11.61 -0.39
N LEU A 209 -12.21 -11.06 0.46
CA LEU A 209 -10.75 -11.15 0.28
C LEU A 209 -10.28 -12.60 0.33
N GLU A 210 -10.63 -13.34 1.38
CA GLU A 210 -10.23 -14.75 1.51
C GLU A 210 -10.70 -15.59 0.32
N LYS A 211 -11.95 -15.39 -0.13
CA LYS A 211 -12.48 -16.06 -1.31
C LYS A 211 -11.69 -15.71 -2.57
N THR A 212 -11.36 -14.43 -2.76
CA THR A 212 -10.60 -13.96 -3.93
C THR A 212 -9.19 -14.56 -3.93
N ILE A 213 -8.51 -14.53 -2.78
CA ILE A 213 -7.16 -15.07 -2.60
C ILE A 213 -7.13 -16.57 -2.91
N LYS A 214 -8.10 -17.34 -2.39
CA LYS A 214 -8.21 -18.79 -2.65
C LYS A 214 -8.56 -19.09 -4.10
N LEU A 215 -9.57 -18.41 -4.66
CA LEU A 215 -10.07 -18.66 -6.01
C LEU A 215 -8.98 -18.47 -7.07
N TYR A 216 -8.11 -17.47 -6.88
CA TYR A 216 -7.05 -17.15 -7.83
C TYR A 216 -5.67 -17.63 -7.39
N ASP A 217 -5.60 -18.42 -6.30
CA ASP A 217 -4.36 -19.00 -5.79
C ASP A 217 -3.27 -17.92 -5.62
N LEU A 218 -3.63 -16.82 -4.94
CA LEU A 218 -2.78 -15.63 -4.89
C LEU A 218 -1.62 -15.75 -3.89
N THR A 219 -1.71 -16.64 -2.89
CA THR A 219 -0.64 -16.78 -1.88
C THR A 219 0.69 -17.19 -2.50
N LYS A 220 0.71 -17.83 -3.67
CA LYS A 220 1.95 -18.12 -4.42
C LYS A 220 2.81 -16.88 -4.74
N PHE A 221 2.25 -15.68 -4.66
CA PHE A 221 2.99 -14.43 -4.88
C PHE A 221 3.75 -13.93 -3.64
N ASP A 222 3.53 -14.56 -2.47
CA ASP A 222 4.17 -14.19 -1.19
C ASP A 222 5.45 -14.98 -0.89
N PHE A 223 5.82 -15.93 -1.76
CA PHE A 223 7.01 -16.77 -1.65
C PHE A 223 8.08 -16.39 -2.68
#